data_AF-A0A411DJV0-F1
#
_entry.id   AF-A0A411DJV0-F1
#
_cell.length_a   1.000
_cell.length_b   1.000
_cell.length_c   1.000
_cell.angle_alpha   90.00
_cell.angle_beta   90.00
_cell.angle_gamma   90.00
#
_symmetry.space_group_name_H-M   'P 1'
#
loop_
_entity.id
_entity.type
_entity.pdbx_description
1 polymer ?
#
loop_
_entity_poly.entity_id
_entity_poly.type
_entity_poly.pdbx_seq_one_letter_code
_entity_poly.pdbx_strand_id
1 'polypeptide(L)'
;MKNIYRNYNEEDLHAAYLHMTDHTGKVNDELREAISQQFNYDEFVKAAEYRKVLVKEKGRISFEVHKRVQKGENIDAILENISSEMISSSDLKIFILNKFDQFSKVKENDKIDEKIIFKSLLGLIIASVTGSLFFKAVLTFTGQFSFFLLVPAYIINYLVIYGITGKTRDNFVVFMAVLISVIISTVFSFALIS
;
A
#
# COMPACT_ATOMS: atom_id res chain seq x y z
N MET A 1 -3.02 -24.69 34.02
CA MET A 1 -2.36 -23.65 33.20
C MET A 1 -3.34 -22.53 32.94
N LYS A 2 -2.87 -21.29 32.77
CA LYS A 2 -3.75 -20.14 32.49
C LYS A 2 -4.08 -20.15 31.00
N ASN A 3 -5.33 -20.45 30.64
CA ASN A 3 -5.78 -20.44 29.25
C ASN A 3 -5.67 -19.01 28.69
N ILE A 4 -4.74 -18.79 27.76
CA ILE A 4 -4.43 -17.48 27.20
C ILE A 4 -5.55 -16.93 26.31
N TYR A 5 -6.36 -17.80 25.72
CA TYR A 5 -7.44 -17.44 24.80
C TYR A 5 -8.66 -16.86 25.50
N ARG A 6 -8.78 -17.02 26.83
CA ARG A 6 -9.92 -16.48 27.59
C ARG A 6 -10.02 -14.95 27.53
N ASN A 7 -8.92 -14.26 27.26
CA ASN A 7 -8.88 -12.81 27.17
C ASN A 7 -9.02 -12.29 25.72
N TYR A 8 -9.17 -13.20 24.75
CA TYR A 8 -9.27 -12.83 23.34
C TYR A 8 -10.68 -12.32 23.06
N ASN A 9 -10.79 -11.32 22.18
CA ASN A 9 -12.07 -10.94 21.61
C ASN A 9 -12.47 -11.92 20.49
N GLU A 10 -13.67 -11.75 19.92
CA GLU A 10 -14.18 -12.63 18.86
C GLU A 10 -13.26 -12.68 17.62
N GLU A 11 -12.66 -11.56 17.23
CA GLU A 11 -11.76 -11.50 16.06
C GLU A 11 -10.46 -12.25 16.32
N ASP A 12 -9.87 -12.07 17.51
CA ASP A 12 -8.66 -12.77 17.94
C ASP A 12 -8.91 -14.28 18.04
N LEU A 13 -10.09 -14.69 18.54
CA LEU A 13 -10.49 -16.10 18.58
C LEU A 13 -10.67 -16.66 17.17
N HIS A 14 -11.24 -15.90 16.24
CA HIS A 14 -11.41 -16.35 14.84
C HIS A 14 -10.06 -16.51 14.15
N ALA A 15 -9.15 -15.57 14.36
CA ALA A 15 -7.79 -15.62 13.83
C ALA A 15 -7.02 -16.82 14.40
N ALA A 16 -7.08 -17.04 15.72
CA ALA A 16 -6.45 -18.19 16.37
C ALA A 16 -7.02 -19.53 15.87
N TYR A 17 -8.35 -19.62 15.72
CA TYR A 17 -9.03 -20.80 15.20
C TYR A 17 -8.55 -21.12 13.77
N LEU A 18 -8.65 -20.15 12.86
CA LEU A 18 -8.25 -20.34 11.46
C LEU A 18 -6.77 -20.68 11.33
N HIS A 19 -5.91 -20.02 12.09
CA HIS A 19 -4.48 -20.30 12.10
C HIS A 19 -4.21 -21.75 12.54
N MET A 20 -4.83 -22.23 13.62
CA MET A 20 -4.63 -23.61 14.07
C MET A 20 -5.18 -24.64 13.09
N THR A 21 -6.37 -24.43 12.55
CA THR A 21 -6.98 -25.37 11.60
C THR A 21 -6.22 -25.43 10.29
N ASP A 22 -5.69 -24.31 9.79
CA ASP A 22 -4.91 -24.27 8.56
C ASP A 22 -3.55 -24.96 8.69
N HIS A 23 -2.91 -24.89 9.85
CA HIS A 23 -1.56 -25.45 10.05
C HIS A 23 -1.57 -26.89 10.59
N THR A 24 -2.55 -27.23 11.43
CA THR A 24 -2.55 -28.50 12.18
C THR A 24 -3.78 -29.37 11.90
N GLY A 25 -4.78 -28.84 11.20
CA GLY A 25 -6.04 -29.52 10.90
C GLY A 25 -6.95 -29.74 12.12
N LYS A 26 -6.53 -29.31 13.32
CA LYS A 26 -7.29 -29.46 14.58
C LYS A 26 -7.14 -28.23 15.46
N VAL A 27 -8.07 -28.05 16.38
CA VAL A 27 -8.02 -27.02 17.41
C VAL A 27 -7.64 -27.69 18.72
N ASN A 28 -6.84 -27.04 19.57
CA ASN A 28 -6.54 -27.57 20.90
C ASN A 28 -7.70 -27.36 21.88
N ASP A 29 -7.70 -28.12 22.98
CA ASP A 29 -8.78 -28.08 23.96
C ASP A 29 -8.90 -26.71 24.65
N GLU A 30 -7.79 -26.00 24.84
CA GLU A 30 -7.78 -24.67 25.45
C GLU A 30 -8.53 -23.63 24.60
N LEU A 31 -8.27 -23.56 23.29
CA LEU A 31 -8.97 -22.64 22.39
C LEU A 31 -10.44 -23.05 22.23
N ARG A 32 -10.72 -24.36 22.14
CA ARG A 32 -12.10 -24.87 22.10
C ARG A 32 -12.89 -24.47 23.35
N GLU A 33 -12.30 -24.59 24.52
CA GLU A 33 -12.90 -24.19 25.79
C GLU A 33 -13.16 -22.68 25.84
N ALA A 34 -12.19 -21.87 25.42
CA ALA A 34 -12.31 -20.41 25.41
C ALA A 34 -13.43 -19.93 24.45
N ILE A 35 -13.53 -20.52 23.26
CA ILE A 35 -14.62 -20.25 22.31
C ILE A 35 -15.96 -20.63 22.94
N SER A 36 -16.07 -21.84 23.50
CA SER A 36 -17.32 -22.36 24.07
C SER A 36 -17.78 -21.60 25.32
N GLN A 37 -16.87 -20.90 26.01
CA GLN A 37 -17.19 -20.06 27.16
C GLN A 37 -17.82 -18.73 26.78
N GLN A 38 -17.54 -18.22 25.59
CA GLN A 38 -18.00 -16.91 25.13
C GLN A 38 -19.06 -17.01 24.02
N PHE A 39 -19.05 -18.08 23.23
CA PHE A 39 -19.86 -18.25 22.03
C PHE A 39 -20.37 -19.68 21.88
N ASN A 40 -21.40 -19.88 21.06
CA ASN A 40 -21.76 -21.21 20.58
C ASN A 40 -20.67 -21.71 19.63
N TYR A 41 -20.00 -22.81 20.00
CA TYR A 41 -18.86 -23.32 19.25
C TYR A 41 -19.20 -23.67 17.80
N ASP A 42 -20.34 -24.30 17.54
CA ASP A 42 -20.72 -24.73 16.18
C ASP A 42 -21.08 -23.53 15.29
N GLU A 43 -21.77 -22.53 15.84
CA GLU A 43 -22.05 -21.28 15.14
C GLU A 43 -20.76 -20.49 14.87
N PHE A 44 -19.85 -20.44 15.85
CA PHE A 44 -18.56 -19.80 15.72
C PHE A 44 -17.71 -20.45 14.62
N VAL A 45 -17.63 -21.77 14.60
CA VAL A 45 -16.90 -22.54 13.56
C VAL A 45 -17.50 -22.26 12.19
N LYS A 46 -18.84 -22.32 12.04
CA LYS A 46 -19.51 -22.00 10.78
C LYS A 46 -19.22 -20.57 10.33
N ALA A 47 -19.25 -19.60 11.24
CA ALA A 47 -18.92 -18.21 10.95
C ALA A 47 -17.45 -18.06 10.55
N ALA A 48 -16.52 -18.75 11.21
CA ALA A 48 -15.08 -18.71 10.91
C ALA A 48 -14.79 -19.25 9.50
N GLU A 49 -15.33 -20.43 9.18
CA GLU A 49 -15.17 -21.05 7.86
C GLU A 49 -15.83 -20.22 6.76
N TYR A 50 -17.03 -19.68 7.02
CA TYR A 50 -17.68 -18.77 6.06
C TYR A 50 -16.82 -17.52 5.81
N ARG A 51 -16.26 -16.88 6.86
CA ARG A 51 -15.34 -15.74 6.73
C ARG A 51 -14.13 -16.10 5.88
N LYS A 52 -13.51 -17.25 6.11
CA LYS A 52 -12.36 -17.73 5.35
C LYS A 52 -12.66 -17.83 3.85
N VAL A 53 -13.77 -18.50 3.50
CA VAL A 53 -14.18 -18.65 2.10
C VAL A 53 -14.55 -17.29 1.49
N LEU A 54 -15.23 -16.42 2.24
CA LEU A 54 -15.57 -15.07 1.80
C LEU A 54 -14.33 -14.20 1.52
N VAL A 55 -13.28 -14.27 2.36
CA VAL A 55 -12.01 -13.57 2.12
C VAL A 55 -11.35 -14.08 0.85
N LYS A 56 -11.30 -15.40 0.64
CA LYS A 56 -10.75 -16.01 -0.57
C LYS A 56 -11.50 -15.54 -1.82
N GLU A 57 -12.82 -15.47 -1.75
CA GLU A 57 -13.67 -15.02 -2.85
C GLU A 57 -13.48 -13.53 -3.17
N LYS A 58 -13.44 -12.67 -2.14
CA LYS A 58 -13.07 -11.25 -2.31
C LYS A 58 -11.68 -11.09 -2.93
N GLY A 59 -10.73 -11.96 -2.56
CA GLY A 59 -9.40 -12.02 -3.18
C GLY A 59 -9.45 -12.38 -4.67
N ARG A 60 -10.21 -13.41 -5.04
CA ARG A 60 -10.45 -13.81 -6.44
C ARG A 60 -11.02 -12.65 -7.26
N ILE A 61 -12.09 -12.02 -6.75
CA ILE A 61 -12.74 -10.88 -7.42
C ILE A 61 -11.75 -9.72 -7.57
N SER A 62 -11.02 -9.37 -6.51
CA SER A 62 -10.01 -8.30 -6.57
C SER A 62 -8.94 -8.57 -7.62
N PHE A 63 -8.47 -9.82 -7.75
CA PHE A 63 -7.51 -10.21 -8.77
C PHE A 63 -8.09 -10.09 -10.19
N GLU A 64 -9.34 -10.49 -10.38
CA GLU A 64 -10.01 -10.39 -11.68
C GLU A 64 -10.22 -8.93 -12.10
N VAL A 65 -10.69 -8.07 -11.19
CA VAL A 65 -10.81 -6.62 -11.42
C VAL A 65 -9.45 -6.03 -11.80
N HIS A 66 -8.38 -6.37 -11.05
CA HIS A 66 -7.03 -5.90 -11.36
C HIS A 66 -6.61 -6.26 -12.79
N LYS A 67 -6.76 -7.54 -13.17
CA LYS A 67 -6.39 -8.04 -14.51
C LYS A 67 -7.13 -7.28 -15.63
N ARG A 68 -8.42 -7.03 -15.45
CA ARG A 68 -9.25 -6.31 -16.42
C ARG A 68 -8.91 -4.82 -16.51
N VAL A 69 -8.64 -4.17 -15.37
CA VAL A 69 -8.14 -2.79 -15.33
C VAL A 69 -6.81 -2.68 -16.07
N GLN A 70 -5.89 -3.63 -15.88
CA GLN A 70 -4.61 -3.65 -16.60
C GLN A 70 -4.79 -3.76 -18.11
N LYS A 71 -5.76 -4.56 -18.57
CA LYS A 71 -6.15 -4.63 -19.99
C LYS A 71 -6.82 -3.37 -20.53
N GLY A 72 -7.29 -2.47 -19.66
CA GLY A 72 -7.98 -1.23 -20.06
C GLY A 72 -9.48 -1.43 -20.32
N GLU A 73 -10.08 -2.48 -19.76
CA GLU A 73 -11.53 -2.66 -19.79
C GLU A 73 -12.23 -1.56 -18.98
N ASN A 74 -13.41 -1.13 -19.43
CA ASN A 74 -14.21 -0.13 -18.73
C ASN A 74 -14.97 -0.78 -17.55
N ILE A 75 -15.50 0.06 -16.65
CA ILE A 75 -16.19 -0.41 -15.45
C ILE A 75 -17.44 -1.24 -15.79
N ASP A 76 -18.19 -0.87 -16.82
CA ASP A 76 -19.43 -1.56 -17.20
C ASP A 76 -19.14 -3.00 -17.65
N ALA A 77 -18.12 -3.20 -18.50
CA ALA A 77 -17.68 -4.52 -18.91
C ALA A 77 -17.18 -5.36 -17.72
N ILE A 78 -16.49 -4.74 -16.76
CA ILE A 78 -16.02 -5.45 -15.55
C ILE A 78 -17.22 -5.89 -14.69
N LEU A 79 -18.22 -5.04 -14.52
CA LEU A 79 -19.43 -5.34 -13.74
C LEU A 79 -20.26 -6.46 -14.38
N GLU A 80 -20.35 -6.49 -15.71
CA GLU A 80 -21.11 -7.54 -16.43
C GLU A 80 -20.45 -8.91 -16.38
N ASN A 81 -19.12 -8.96 -16.27
CA ASN A 81 -18.36 -10.20 -16.42
C ASN A 81 -17.90 -10.82 -15.10
N ILE A 82 -18.06 -10.15 -13.96
CA ILE A 82 -17.69 -10.67 -12.64
C ILE A 82 -18.95 -10.97 -11.83
N SER A 83 -19.14 -12.23 -11.49
CA SER A 83 -20.20 -12.70 -10.61
C SER A 83 -19.64 -13.36 -9.34
N SER A 84 -20.48 -13.46 -8.32
CA SER A 84 -20.21 -14.20 -7.09
C SER A 84 -21.50 -14.81 -6.56
N GLU A 85 -21.45 -16.06 -6.14
CA GLU A 85 -22.57 -16.74 -5.49
C GLU A 85 -22.62 -16.46 -3.97
N MET A 86 -21.51 -15.98 -3.41
CA MET A 86 -21.35 -15.78 -1.96
C MET A 86 -21.65 -14.35 -1.50
N ILE A 87 -21.54 -13.39 -2.42
CA ILE A 87 -21.67 -11.96 -2.15
C ILE A 87 -22.94 -11.47 -2.84
N SER A 88 -23.76 -10.71 -2.13
CA SER A 88 -24.95 -10.09 -2.70
C SER A 88 -24.59 -9.23 -3.91
N SER A 89 -25.49 -9.12 -4.90
CA SER A 89 -25.22 -8.35 -6.12
C SER A 89 -24.91 -6.87 -5.83
N SER A 90 -25.55 -6.28 -4.83
CA SER A 90 -25.27 -4.90 -4.38
C SER A 90 -23.88 -4.76 -3.77
N ASP A 91 -23.51 -5.66 -2.87
CA ASP A 91 -22.20 -5.60 -2.20
C ASP A 91 -21.06 -5.91 -3.16
N LEU A 92 -21.30 -6.85 -4.09
CA LEU A 92 -20.36 -7.18 -5.15
C LEU A 92 -20.10 -5.97 -6.04
N LYS A 93 -21.16 -5.27 -6.46
CA LYS A 93 -21.03 -4.04 -7.26
C LYS A 93 -20.21 -2.98 -6.54
N ILE A 94 -20.51 -2.71 -5.27
CA ILE A 94 -19.76 -1.74 -4.45
C ILE A 94 -18.29 -2.17 -4.34
N PHE A 95 -18.04 -3.45 -4.08
CA PHE A 95 -16.69 -3.99 -3.96
C PHE A 95 -15.90 -3.84 -5.27
N ILE A 96 -16.50 -4.18 -6.41
CA ILE A 96 -15.90 -4.03 -7.73
C ILE A 96 -15.58 -2.55 -8.02
N LEU A 97 -16.50 -1.63 -7.76
CA LEU A 97 -16.29 -0.19 -7.97
C LEU A 97 -15.10 0.34 -7.15
N ASN A 98 -15.04 -0.04 -5.87
CA ASN A 98 -13.94 0.36 -5.00
C ASN A 98 -12.58 -0.18 -5.49
N LYS A 99 -12.55 -1.44 -5.93
CA LYS A 99 -11.33 -2.06 -6.48
C LYS A 99 -10.94 -1.49 -7.83
N PHE A 100 -11.91 -1.18 -8.68
CA PHE A 100 -11.68 -0.53 -9.96
C PHE A 100 -11.05 0.86 -9.78
N ASP A 101 -11.61 1.71 -8.91
CA ASP A 101 -11.04 3.03 -8.62
C ASP A 101 -9.61 2.91 -8.06
N GLN A 102 -9.40 2.01 -7.09
CA GLN A 102 -8.08 1.74 -6.53
C GLN A 102 -7.06 1.36 -7.61
N PHE A 103 -7.36 0.36 -8.43
CA PHE A 103 -6.42 -0.13 -9.44
C PHE A 103 -6.25 0.83 -10.62
N SER A 104 -7.29 1.60 -10.97
CA SER A 104 -7.21 2.60 -12.03
C SER A 104 -6.30 3.75 -11.65
N LYS A 105 -6.37 4.21 -10.39
CA LYS A 105 -5.45 5.22 -9.85
C LYS A 105 -3.99 4.75 -9.86
N VAL A 106 -3.75 3.50 -9.45
CA VAL A 106 -2.40 2.91 -9.50
C VAL A 106 -1.91 2.82 -10.95
N LYS A 107 -2.71 2.28 -11.86
CA LYS A 107 -2.35 2.18 -13.28
C LYS A 107 -2.05 3.54 -13.91
N GLU A 108 -2.86 4.55 -13.60
CA GLU A 108 -2.64 5.91 -14.09
C GLU A 108 -1.36 6.50 -13.47
N ASN A 109 -1.09 6.27 -12.19
CA ASN A 109 0.14 6.73 -11.56
C ASN A 109 1.39 6.07 -12.17
N ASP A 110 1.33 4.79 -12.47
CA ASP A 110 2.45 4.00 -13.00
C ASP A 110 2.73 4.27 -14.49
N LYS A 111 1.82 4.97 -15.17
CA LYS A 111 1.97 5.34 -16.57
C LYS A 111 3.22 6.21 -16.76
N ILE A 112 4.11 5.75 -17.64
CA ILE A 112 5.29 6.48 -18.09
C ILE A 112 5.04 6.93 -19.52
N ASP A 113 4.86 8.23 -19.71
CA ASP A 113 4.81 8.86 -21.02
C ASP A 113 5.88 9.94 -21.14
N GLU A 114 6.11 10.43 -22.36
CA GLU A 114 7.12 11.46 -22.66
C GLU A 114 6.93 12.73 -21.82
N LYS A 115 5.66 13.07 -21.53
CA LYS A 115 5.32 14.25 -20.72
C LYS A 115 5.76 14.05 -19.27
N ILE A 116 5.55 12.88 -18.68
CA ILE A 116 6.01 12.54 -17.33
C ILE A 116 7.54 12.52 -17.28
N ILE A 117 8.21 11.96 -18.29
CA ILE A 117 9.68 11.97 -18.38
C ILE A 117 10.20 13.41 -18.40
N PHE A 118 9.67 14.25 -19.29
CA PHE A 118 10.07 15.65 -19.40
C PHE A 118 9.82 16.43 -18.11
N LYS A 119 8.62 16.29 -17.52
CA LYS A 119 8.29 16.92 -16.23
C LYS A 119 9.20 16.47 -15.09
N SER A 120 9.55 15.19 -15.06
CA SER A 120 10.45 14.64 -14.04
C SER A 120 11.88 15.15 -14.21
N LEU A 121 12.35 15.32 -15.45
CA LEU A 121 13.64 15.93 -15.74
C LEU A 121 13.68 17.40 -15.33
N LEU A 122 12.65 18.18 -15.66
CA LEU A 122 12.52 19.56 -15.20
C LEU A 122 12.49 19.62 -13.66
N GLY A 123 11.70 18.74 -13.05
CA GLY A 123 11.61 18.62 -11.59
C GLY A 123 12.95 18.28 -10.95
N LEU A 124 13.74 17.38 -11.56
CA LEU A 124 15.08 17.04 -11.10
C LEU A 124 15.98 18.27 -11.02
N ILE A 125 15.97 19.15 -12.03
CA ILE A 125 16.78 20.36 -12.04
C ILE A 125 16.36 21.31 -10.90
N ILE A 126 15.06 21.60 -10.79
CA ILE A 126 14.51 22.53 -9.79
C ILE A 126 14.71 21.97 -8.36
N ALA A 127 14.45 20.68 -8.17
CA ALA A 127 14.64 19.99 -6.90
C ALA A 127 16.13 19.97 -6.53
N SER A 128 17.04 19.76 -7.48
CA SER A 128 18.48 19.77 -7.21
C SER A 128 18.95 21.11 -6.67
N VAL A 129 18.48 22.22 -7.25
CA VAL A 129 18.74 23.58 -6.77
C VAL A 129 18.15 23.79 -5.38
N THR A 130 16.89 23.42 -5.19
CA THR A 130 16.18 23.57 -3.91
C THR A 130 16.85 22.78 -2.78
N GLY A 131 17.19 21.52 -3.03
CA GLY A 131 17.91 20.67 -2.09
C GLY A 131 19.31 21.20 -1.78
N SER A 132 20.00 21.77 -2.77
CA SER A 132 21.33 22.39 -2.56
C SER A 132 21.23 23.61 -1.64
N LEU A 133 20.20 24.44 -1.83
CA LEU A 133 19.92 25.60 -0.97
C LEU A 133 19.56 25.15 0.45
N PHE A 134 18.78 24.07 0.60
CA PHE A 134 18.48 23.48 1.90
C PHE A 134 19.75 23.05 2.64
N PHE A 135 20.62 22.26 2.01
CA PHE A 135 21.88 21.86 2.62
C PHE A 135 22.77 23.05 2.95
N LYS A 136 22.90 24.02 2.03
CA LYS A 136 23.69 25.25 2.27
C LYS A 136 23.18 26.02 3.48
N ALA A 137 21.87 26.15 3.63
CA ALA A 137 21.26 26.82 4.78
C ALA A 137 21.63 26.09 6.08
N VAL A 138 21.41 24.77 6.15
CA VAL A 138 21.72 23.98 7.35
C VAL A 138 23.21 24.05 7.70
N LEU A 139 24.10 23.94 6.70
CA LEU A 139 25.55 24.00 6.90
C LEU A 139 26.01 25.36 7.39
N THR A 140 25.42 26.45 6.89
CA THR A 140 25.72 27.80 7.37
C THR A 140 25.30 27.98 8.83
N PHE A 141 24.16 27.41 9.25
CA PHE A 141 23.67 27.54 10.62
C PHE A 141 24.37 26.64 11.63
N THR A 142 24.73 25.42 11.23
CA THR A 142 25.25 24.38 12.14
C THR A 142 26.75 24.17 12.04
N GLY A 143 27.38 24.59 10.94
CA GLY A 143 28.80 24.35 10.65
C GLY A 143 29.16 22.89 10.39
N GLN A 144 28.18 21.96 10.35
CA GLN A 144 28.43 20.52 10.27
C GLN A 144 27.49 19.83 9.29
N PHE A 145 28.04 18.91 8.50
CA PHE A 145 27.25 18.01 7.67
C PHE A 145 26.91 16.74 8.43
N SER A 146 25.67 16.27 8.31
CA SER A 146 25.22 14.99 8.84
C SER A 146 24.45 14.22 7.79
N PHE A 147 24.76 12.93 7.62
CA PHE A 147 24.04 12.04 6.70
C PHE A 147 22.55 11.92 7.05
N PHE A 148 22.16 12.19 8.30
CA PHE A 148 20.74 12.24 8.68
C PHE A 148 19.96 13.32 7.92
N LEU A 149 20.63 14.35 7.40
CA LEU A 149 20.01 15.41 6.59
C LEU A 149 19.58 14.94 5.19
N LEU A 150 20.02 13.76 4.75
CA LEU A 150 19.55 13.16 3.49
C LEU A 150 18.05 12.84 3.52
N VAL A 151 17.51 12.49 4.69
CA VAL A 151 16.07 12.20 4.86
C VAL A 151 15.20 13.43 4.58
N PRO A 152 15.37 14.58 5.26
CA PRO A 152 14.61 15.78 4.94
C PRO A 152 14.90 16.32 3.53
N ALA A 153 16.13 16.20 3.03
CA ALA A 153 16.45 16.59 1.64
C ALA A 153 15.69 15.74 0.62
N TYR A 154 15.59 14.42 0.85
CA TYR A 154 14.77 13.53 0.02
C TYR A 154 13.29 13.95 0.02
N ILE A 155 12.75 14.28 1.20
CA ILE A 155 11.35 14.73 1.32
C ILE A 155 11.13 16.03 0.54
N ILE A 156 12.02 17.02 0.69
CA ILE A 156 11.92 18.29 -0.03
C ILE A 156 12.00 18.07 -1.56
N ASN A 157 12.98 17.31 -2.02
CA ASN A 157 13.15 17.02 -3.44
C ASN A 157 11.94 16.26 -3.99
N TYR A 158 11.39 15.31 -3.24
CA TYR A 158 10.14 14.63 -3.60
C TYR A 158 8.98 15.60 -3.73
N LEU A 159 8.76 16.50 -2.76
CA LEU A 159 7.65 17.46 -2.82
C LEU A 159 7.73 18.37 -4.04
N VAL A 160 8.93 18.83 -4.40
CA VAL A 160 9.15 19.66 -5.60
C VAL A 160 8.81 18.87 -6.86
N ILE A 161 9.34 17.65 -7.01
CA ILE A 161 9.10 16.83 -8.20
C ILE A 161 7.63 16.43 -8.30
N TYR A 162 7.02 16.02 -7.18
CA TYR A 162 5.59 15.71 -7.09
C TYR A 162 4.73 16.90 -7.50
N GLY A 163 5.05 18.12 -7.06
CA GLY A 163 4.33 19.33 -7.46
C GLY A 163 4.34 19.60 -8.97
N ILE A 164 5.37 19.13 -9.68
CA ILE A 164 5.51 19.33 -11.13
C ILE A 164 4.87 18.17 -11.92
N THR A 165 5.11 16.93 -11.49
CA THR A 165 4.68 15.71 -12.19
C THR A 165 3.23 15.35 -11.87
N GLY A 166 2.79 15.58 -10.63
CA GLY A 166 1.52 15.09 -10.10
C GLY A 166 1.50 13.56 -9.87
N LYS A 167 2.68 12.91 -9.91
CA LYS A 167 2.83 11.46 -9.79
C LYS A 167 3.58 11.12 -8.51
N THR A 168 3.17 10.07 -7.81
CA THR A 168 3.78 9.65 -6.54
C THR A 168 5.16 9.04 -6.77
N ARG A 169 5.89 8.79 -5.69
CA ARG A 169 7.17 8.07 -5.71
C ARG A 169 7.06 6.61 -6.17
N ASP A 170 5.85 6.07 -6.31
CA ASP A 170 5.66 4.70 -6.81
C ASP A 170 5.86 4.67 -8.34
N ASN A 171 5.71 5.82 -9.02
CA ASN A 171 6.12 5.96 -10.41
C ASN A 171 7.65 5.89 -10.50
N PHE A 172 8.15 4.93 -11.27
CA PHE A 172 9.57 4.65 -11.40
C PHE A 172 10.41 5.87 -11.84
N VAL A 173 9.90 6.67 -12.79
CA VAL A 173 10.64 7.84 -13.31
C VAL A 173 10.72 8.93 -12.24
N VAL A 174 9.64 9.17 -11.50
CA VAL A 174 9.63 10.12 -10.38
C VAL A 174 10.60 9.67 -9.30
N PHE A 175 10.57 8.39 -8.91
CA PHE A 175 11.49 7.83 -7.93
C PHE A 175 12.96 8.08 -8.31
N MET A 176 13.32 7.74 -9.54
CA MET A 176 14.68 7.95 -10.05
C MET A 176 15.06 9.43 -10.07
N ALA A 177 14.15 10.31 -10.48
CA ALA A 177 14.38 11.75 -10.51
C ALA A 177 14.64 12.31 -9.10
N VAL A 178 13.89 11.86 -8.08
CA VAL A 178 14.13 12.25 -6.67
C VAL A 178 15.50 11.76 -6.20
N LEU A 179 15.81 10.49 -6.43
CA LEU A 179 17.08 9.89 -5.99
C LEU A 179 18.27 10.61 -6.61
N ILE A 180 18.26 10.82 -7.92
CA ILE A 180 19.32 11.56 -8.63
C ILE A 180 19.39 13.00 -8.13
N SER A 181 18.24 13.65 -7.94
CA SER A 181 18.21 15.03 -7.43
C SER A 181 18.86 15.15 -6.05
N VAL A 182 18.63 14.21 -5.12
CA VAL A 182 19.29 14.23 -3.80
C VAL A 182 20.80 14.06 -3.91
N ILE A 183 21.26 13.16 -4.79
CA ILE A 183 22.70 12.96 -5.04
C ILE A 183 23.32 14.25 -5.58
N ILE A 184 22.71 14.85 -6.61
CA ILE A 184 23.16 16.11 -7.20
C ILE A 184 23.18 17.21 -6.15
N SER A 185 22.09 17.41 -5.39
CA SER A 185 22.04 18.41 -4.32
C SER A 185 23.17 18.24 -3.31
N THR A 186 23.43 17.01 -2.90
CA THR A 186 24.47 16.71 -1.91
C THR A 186 25.86 17.04 -2.45
N VAL A 187 26.18 16.56 -3.66
CA VAL A 187 27.48 16.79 -4.31
C VAL A 187 27.71 18.28 -4.57
N PHE A 188 26.71 18.99 -5.10
CA PHE A 188 26.80 20.43 -5.35
C PHE A 188 26.99 21.23 -4.07
N SER A 189 26.32 20.87 -2.97
CA SER A 189 26.51 21.56 -1.70
C SER A 189 27.91 21.41 -1.14
N PHE A 190 28.58 20.25 -1.32
CA PHE A 190 29.98 20.11 -0.95
C PHE A 190 30.90 20.96 -1.83
N ALA A 191 30.68 20.95 -3.15
CA ALA A 191 31.49 21.73 -4.10
C ALA A 191 31.35 23.25 -3.92
N LEU A 192 30.21 23.74 -3.41
CA LEU A 192 29.95 25.16 -3.15
C LEU A 192 30.50 25.66 -1.80
N ILE A 193 30.93 24.76 -0.92
CA ILE A 193 31.48 25.06 0.41
C ILE A 193 33.00 25.00 0.41
N SER A 194 33.60 24.18 -0.46
CA SER A 194 35.02 24.22 -0.81
C SER A 194 35.39 25.46 -1.64
#